data_AF-A0A1L9X7U3-F1
#
_entry.id   AF-A0A1L9X7U3-F1
#
_cell.length_a   1.000
_cell.length_b   1.000
_cell.length_c   1.000
_cell.angle_alpha   90.00
_cell.angle_beta   90.00
_cell.angle_gamma   90.00
#
_symmetry.space_group_name_H-M   'P 1'
#
loop_
_entity.id
_entity.type
_entity.pdbx_description
1 polymer ?
#
loop_
_entity_poly.entity_id
_entity_poly.type
_entity_poly.pdbx_seq_one_letter_code
_entity_poly.pdbx_strand_id
1 'polypeptide(L)'
;MRGRRWKEAEDAIAAIAPICTQYDKDGIDVWFLNHRRDTGRRGPGSYTNITLADNVREIFGSVSPQGPTPFGRRLLDILGPYMRDLEKKVAASDGFEDSTQLLKPLNIIAITDGAFTDDAESVIVNVAQRLDKILAVPWQVGFQFFQIGDDPVARQYLQDLDDELGKMTHQKNLRDIVDTVPWRGDKGQTLSADGILKCVLGAVNRKYDKRDGHR
;
A
#
# COMPACT_ATOMS: atom_id res chain seq x y z
N MET A 1 3.72 1.50 -17.39
CA MET A 1 4.04 0.07 -17.17
C MET A 1 3.49 -0.80 -18.28
N ARG A 2 4.31 -1.32 -19.21
CA ARG A 2 3.88 -2.30 -20.25
C ARG A 2 4.99 -3.33 -20.49
N GLY A 3 4.65 -4.46 -21.13
CA GLY A 3 5.62 -5.49 -21.50
C GLY A 3 6.35 -6.06 -20.29
N ARG A 4 7.68 -6.07 -20.31
CA ARG A 4 8.52 -6.64 -19.24
C ARG A 4 8.19 -6.06 -17.85
N ARG A 5 7.96 -4.75 -17.74
CA ARG A 5 7.64 -4.09 -16.47
C ARG A 5 6.28 -4.55 -15.91
N TRP A 6 5.31 -4.83 -16.79
CA TRP A 6 4.01 -5.39 -16.37
C TRP A 6 4.15 -6.82 -15.86
N LYS A 7 4.92 -7.64 -16.58
CA LYS A 7 5.19 -9.02 -16.18
C LYS A 7 5.99 -9.10 -14.87
N GLU A 8 6.92 -8.18 -14.66
CA GLU A 8 7.67 -8.06 -13.42
C GLU A 8 6.77 -7.71 -12.22
N ALA A 9 5.80 -6.80 -12.40
CA ALA A 9 4.78 -6.53 -11.38
C ALA A 9 3.92 -7.76 -11.08
N GLU A 10 3.49 -8.48 -12.12
CA GLU A 10 2.74 -9.72 -11.98
C GLU A 10 3.50 -10.76 -11.16
N ASP A 11 4.75 -11.04 -11.54
CA ASP A 11 5.58 -12.08 -10.91
C ASP A 11 5.87 -11.73 -9.45
N ALA A 12 6.13 -10.45 -9.17
CA ALA A 12 6.30 -9.91 -7.83
C ALA A 12 5.05 -10.12 -6.94
N ILE A 13 3.86 -9.70 -7.41
CA ILE A 13 2.61 -9.83 -6.64
C ILE A 13 2.23 -11.31 -6.49
N ALA A 14 2.39 -12.11 -7.54
CA ALA A 14 2.08 -13.54 -7.52
C ALA A 14 2.92 -14.29 -6.48
N ALA A 15 4.16 -13.85 -6.26
CA ALA A 15 5.04 -14.47 -5.29
C ALA A 15 4.75 -14.07 -3.84
N ILE A 16 4.28 -12.84 -3.59
CA ILE A 16 3.95 -12.39 -2.22
C ILE A 16 2.56 -12.84 -1.76
N ALA A 17 1.58 -13.00 -2.65
CA ALA A 17 0.20 -13.30 -2.26
C ALA A 17 0.06 -14.54 -1.34
N PRO A 18 0.70 -15.70 -1.64
CA PRO A 18 0.65 -16.85 -0.75
C PRO A 18 1.31 -16.61 0.60
N ILE A 19 2.32 -15.73 0.65
CA ILE A 19 3.06 -15.43 1.87
C ILE A 19 2.28 -14.48 2.76
N CYS A 20 1.68 -13.43 2.18
CA CYS A 20 0.73 -12.56 2.88
C CYS A 20 -0.42 -13.39 3.49
N THR A 21 -0.89 -14.41 2.77
CA THR A 21 -1.98 -15.29 3.24
C THR A 21 -1.63 -16.09 4.51
N GLN A 22 -0.34 -16.31 4.80
CA GLN A 22 0.09 -16.94 6.05
C GLN A 22 -0.21 -16.05 7.27
N TYR A 23 -0.24 -14.73 7.07
CA TYR A 23 -0.43 -13.74 8.13
C TYR A 23 -1.82 -13.07 8.10
N ASP A 24 -2.44 -12.96 6.92
CA ASP A 24 -3.82 -12.51 6.74
C ASP A 24 -4.63 -13.53 5.94
N LYS A 25 -5.57 -14.20 6.60
CA LYS A 25 -6.39 -15.25 6.00
C LYS A 25 -7.27 -14.76 4.84
N ASP A 26 -7.56 -13.46 4.80
CA ASP A 26 -8.37 -12.90 3.72
C ASP A 26 -7.52 -12.76 2.44
N GLY A 27 -6.19 -12.75 2.52
CA GLY A 27 -5.28 -12.59 1.39
C GLY A 27 -4.98 -11.13 1.08
N ILE A 28 -4.78 -10.81 -0.20
CA ILE A 28 -4.53 -9.44 -0.68
C ILE A 28 -5.65 -8.93 -1.59
N ASP A 29 -5.81 -7.62 -1.62
CA ASP A 29 -6.64 -6.94 -2.60
C ASP A 29 -5.75 -6.30 -3.68
N VAL A 30 -6.04 -6.58 -4.95
CA VAL A 30 -5.34 -6.01 -6.10
C VAL A 30 -6.16 -4.87 -6.70
N TRP A 31 -5.51 -3.70 -6.78
CA TRP A 31 -6.08 -2.47 -7.32
C TRP A 31 -5.22 -1.98 -8.48
N PHE A 32 -5.86 -1.74 -9.63
CA PHE A 32 -5.22 -1.06 -10.76
C PHE A 32 -5.63 0.40 -10.80
N LEU A 33 -4.71 1.29 -11.22
CA LEU A 33 -4.98 2.73 -11.30
C LEU A 33 -6.03 3.07 -12.36
N ASN A 34 -5.89 2.50 -13.55
CA ASN A 34 -6.70 2.83 -14.73
C ASN A 34 -7.65 1.71 -15.15
N HIS A 35 -7.89 0.74 -14.27
CA HIS A 35 -8.83 -0.36 -14.50
C HIS A 35 -9.68 -0.60 -13.26
N ARG A 36 -10.98 -0.80 -13.49
CA ARG A 36 -11.92 -1.22 -12.46
C ARG A 36 -12.50 -2.57 -12.85
N ARG A 37 -12.45 -3.53 -11.94
CA ARG A 37 -13.16 -4.80 -12.10
C ARG A 37 -14.65 -4.53 -12.28
N ASP A 38 -15.20 -4.96 -13.41
CA ASP A 38 -16.64 -4.97 -13.61
C ASP A 38 -17.23 -6.21 -12.90
N THR A 39 -18.14 -5.96 -11.98
CA THR A 39 -18.86 -7.02 -11.24
C THR A 39 -20.37 -6.90 -11.43
N GLY A 40 -20.84 -6.01 -12.32
CA GLY A 40 -22.25 -5.67 -12.47
C GLY A 40 -22.87 -4.97 -11.25
N ARG A 41 -22.07 -4.69 -10.20
CA ARG A 41 -22.49 -4.00 -8.97
C ARG A 41 -21.64 -2.74 -8.79
N ARG A 42 -22.21 -1.71 -8.16
CA ARG A 42 -21.41 -0.58 -7.67
C ARG A 42 -20.43 -1.10 -6.63
N GLY A 43 -19.15 -0.94 -6.89
CA GLY A 43 -18.10 -1.37 -5.99
C GLY A 43 -16.78 -0.64 -6.29
N PRO A 44 -15.77 -0.83 -5.43
CA PRO A 44 -14.47 -0.17 -5.58
C PRO A 44 -13.75 -0.50 -6.89
N GLY A 45 -14.14 -1.59 -7.55
CA GLY A 45 -13.51 -2.07 -8.78
C GLY A 45 -12.15 -2.72 -8.52
N SER A 46 -11.96 -3.31 -7.34
CA SER A 46 -10.81 -4.11 -6.95
C SER A 46 -11.04 -5.61 -7.17
N TYR A 47 -9.96 -6.37 -7.17
CA TYR A 47 -9.97 -7.82 -7.07
C TYR A 47 -9.61 -8.19 -5.64
N THR A 48 -10.55 -8.73 -4.88
CA THR A 48 -10.41 -8.91 -3.43
C THR A 48 -10.16 -10.36 -3.06
N ASN A 49 -9.59 -10.55 -1.87
CA ASN A 49 -9.35 -11.84 -1.25
C ASN A 49 -8.49 -12.80 -2.09
N ILE A 50 -7.42 -12.28 -2.68
CA ILE A 50 -6.51 -13.02 -3.54
C ILE A 50 -5.45 -13.71 -2.68
N THR A 51 -5.45 -15.03 -2.69
CA THR A 51 -4.55 -15.85 -1.86
C THR A 51 -3.56 -16.68 -2.68
N LEU A 52 -3.89 -16.97 -3.95
CA LEU A 52 -3.12 -17.83 -4.83
C LEU A 52 -2.39 -17.03 -5.90
N ALA A 53 -1.17 -17.47 -6.22
CA ALA A 53 -0.35 -16.90 -7.29
C ALA A 53 -1.07 -16.95 -8.65
N ASP A 54 -1.77 -18.05 -8.94
CA ASP A 54 -2.45 -18.21 -10.24
C ASP A 54 -3.61 -17.23 -10.44
N ASN A 55 -4.33 -16.89 -9.37
CA ASN A 55 -5.37 -15.86 -9.43
C ASN A 55 -4.76 -14.49 -9.79
N VAL A 56 -3.57 -14.17 -9.27
CA VAL A 56 -2.85 -12.93 -9.65
C VAL A 56 -2.52 -12.94 -11.14
N ARG A 57 -1.99 -14.06 -11.66
CA ARG A 57 -1.65 -14.19 -13.08
C ARG A 57 -2.88 -14.06 -13.97
N GLU A 58 -4.00 -14.68 -13.60
CA GLU A 58 -5.27 -14.55 -14.33
C GLU A 58 -5.75 -13.09 -14.36
N ILE A 59 -5.71 -12.40 -13.22
CA ILE A 59 -6.08 -11.00 -13.12
C ILE A 59 -5.21 -10.14 -14.04
N PHE A 60 -3.88 -10.30 -13.99
CA PHE A 60 -2.94 -9.55 -14.83
C PHE A 60 -3.10 -9.87 -16.32
N GLY A 61 -3.46 -11.11 -16.67
CA GLY A 61 -3.79 -11.51 -18.04
C GLY A 61 -5.08 -10.86 -18.56
N SER A 62 -6.03 -10.55 -17.67
CA SER A 62 -7.31 -9.91 -18.03
C SER A 62 -7.23 -8.37 -18.14
N VAL A 63 -6.13 -7.74 -17.69
CA VAL A 63 -5.99 -6.29 -17.60
C VAL A 63 -4.86 -5.80 -18.49
N SER A 64 -5.16 -4.77 -19.31
CA SER A 64 -4.17 -4.12 -20.16
C SER A 64 -3.77 -2.75 -19.61
N PRO A 65 -2.47 -2.49 -19.38
CA PRO A 65 -2.02 -1.21 -18.86
C PRO A 65 -2.23 -0.05 -19.84
N GLN A 66 -2.79 1.04 -19.34
CA GLN A 66 -3.10 2.23 -20.12
C GLN A 66 -3.19 3.46 -19.24
N GLY A 67 -3.13 4.64 -19.87
CA GLY A 67 -3.42 5.92 -19.21
C GLY A 67 -2.29 6.47 -18.33
N PRO A 68 -2.58 7.58 -17.61
CA PRO A 68 -1.66 8.25 -16.70
C PRO A 68 -1.47 7.47 -15.38
N THR A 69 -0.86 8.07 -14.36
CA THR A 69 -0.63 7.44 -13.04
C THR A 69 -1.42 8.16 -11.94
N PRO A 70 -2.77 8.09 -11.94
CA PRO A 70 -3.63 8.84 -11.00
C PRO A 70 -3.69 8.14 -9.64
N PHE A 71 -2.57 8.14 -8.94
CA PHE A 71 -2.39 7.43 -7.68
C PHE A 71 -3.23 8.02 -6.55
N GLY A 72 -3.23 9.35 -6.38
CA GLY A 72 -3.99 10.03 -5.33
C GLY A 72 -5.50 9.76 -5.44
N ARG A 73 -6.05 9.78 -6.65
CA ARG A 73 -7.46 9.44 -6.88
C ARG A 73 -7.77 8.00 -6.52
N ARG A 74 -6.86 7.05 -6.83
CA ARG A 74 -7.06 5.65 -6.47
C ARG A 74 -6.94 5.43 -4.97
N LEU A 75 -6.02 6.14 -4.30
CA LEU A 75 -5.93 6.14 -2.85
C LEU A 75 -7.24 6.59 -2.19
N LEU A 76 -7.91 7.61 -2.71
CA LEU A 76 -9.20 8.07 -2.15
C LEU A 76 -10.30 7.00 -2.24
N ASP A 77 -10.32 6.18 -3.30
CA ASP A 77 -11.26 5.07 -3.42
C ASP A 77 -11.06 4.02 -2.31
N ILE A 78 -9.82 3.83 -1.86
CA ILE A 78 -9.43 2.82 -0.86
C ILE A 78 -9.59 3.40 0.56
N LEU A 79 -8.94 4.53 0.80
CA LEU A 79 -8.82 5.17 2.11
C LEU A 79 -10.10 5.86 2.55
N GLY A 80 -10.89 6.37 1.60
CA GLY A 80 -12.13 7.07 1.90
C GLY A 80 -13.12 6.20 2.68
N PRO A 81 -13.54 5.02 2.15
CA PRO A 81 -14.37 4.06 2.87
C PRO A 81 -13.72 3.57 4.16
N TYR A 82 -12.44 3.16 4.10
CA TYR A 82 -11.72 2.64 5.26
C TYR A 82 -11.72 3.62 6.45
N MET A 83 -11.37 4.89 6.20
CA MET A 83 -11.33 5.90 7.26
C MET A 83 -12.72 6.22 7.82
N ARG A 84 -13.76 6.25 6.97
CA ARG A 84 -15.14 6.46 7.46
C ARG A 84 -15.58 5.33 8.40
N ASP A 85 -15.28 4.09 8.04
CA ASP A 85 -15.63 2.94 8.85
C ASP A 85 -14.84 2.91 10.17
N LEU A 86 -13.54 3.22 10.11
CA LEU A 86 -12.70 3.32 11.29
C LEU A 86 -13.18 4.41 12.25
N GLU A 87 -13.39 5.64 11.75
CA GLU A 87 -13.87 6.76 12.55
C GLU A 87 -15.22 6.46 13.21
N LYS A 88 -16.15 5.85 12.46
CA LYS A 88 -17.45 5.44 12.99
C LYS A 88 -17.31 4.43 14.13
N LYS A 89 -16.42 3.44 13.97
CA LYS A 89 -16.18 2.40 14.99
C LYS A 89 -15.50 2.96 16.23
N VAL A 90 -14.51 3.85 16.07
CA VAL A 90 -13.87 4.53 17.20
C VAL A 90 -14.87 5.41 17.95
N ALA A 91 -15.72 6.15 17.24
CA ALA A 91 -16.75 6.98 17.87
C ALA A 91 -17.82 6.17 18.63
N ALA A 92 -18.03 4.90 18.25
CA ALA A 92 -18.96 3.98 18.90
C ALA A 92 -18.30 3.10 19.98
N SER A 93 -16.98 3.17 20.12
CA SER A 93 -16.21 2.39 21.10
C SER A 93 -16.37 2.97 22.50
N ASP A 94 -16.27 2.11 23.51
CA ASP A 94 -16.20 2.47 24.92
C ASP A 94 -14.80 2.90 25.37
N GLY A 95 -13.81 2.85 24.46
CA GLY A 95 -12.43 3.27 24.68
C GLY A 95 -11.51 2.20 25.25
N PHE A 96 -11.99 0.96 25.46
CA PHE A 96 -11.15 -0.15 25.93
C PHE A 96 -10.43 -0.88 24.78
N GLU A 97 -10.99 -0.83 23.58
CA GLU A 97 -10.42 -1.42 22.37
C GLU A 97 -9.56 -0.41 21.60
N ASP A 98 -8.37 -0.83 21.19
CA ASP A 98 -7.59 -0.03 20.25
C ASP A 98 -8.16 -0.10 18.82
N SER A 99 -7.68 0.81 17.96
CA SER A 99 -8.17 0.91 16.58
C SER A 99 -7.99 -0.37 15.75
N THR A 100 -7.04 -1.23 16.10
CA THR A 100 -6.77 -2.50 15.39
C THR A 100 -7.76 -3.60 15.76
N GLN A 101 -8.29 -3.56 16.98
CA GLN A 101 -9.37 -4.45 17.42
C GLN A 101 -10.69 -4.05 16.76
N LEU A 102 -10.90 -2.75 16.53
CA LEU A 102 -12.08 -2.22 15.87
C LEU A 102 -12.06 -2.47 14.35
N LEU A 103 -10.93 -2.23 13.70
CA LEU A 103 -10.77 -2.43 12.25
C LEU A 103 -9.35 -2.90 11.92
N LYS A 104 -9.26 -3.93 11.07
CA LYS A 104 -7.98 -4.46 10.59
C LYS A 104 -7.10 -3.32 10.04
N PRO A 105 -5.82 -3.22 10.44
CA PRO A 105 -4.87 -2.30 9.82
C PRO A 105 -4.74 -2.50 8.31
N LEU A 106 -4.46 -1.43 7.59
CA LEU A 106 -4.34 -1.42 6.13
C LEU A 106 -2.89 -1.14 5.71
N ASN A 107 -2.29 -2.05 4.95
CA ASN A 107 -1.00 -1.83 4.31
C ASN A 107 -1.17 -1.66 2.80
N ILE A 108 -0.80 -0.50 2.25
CA ILE A 108 -0.91 -0.19 0.83
C ILE A 108 0.46 -0.31 0.19
N ILE A 109 0.60 -1.29 -0.72
CA ILE A 109 1.80 -1.48 -1.53
C ILE A 109 1.53 -0.90 -2.92
N ALA A 110 2.24 0.17 -3.26
CA ALA A 110 2.16 0.85 -4.54
C ALA A 110 3.32 0.42 -5.44
N ILE A 111 2.99 -0.11 -6.62
CA ILE A 111 3.97 -0.55 -7.60
C ILE A 111 3.79 0.30 -8.87
N THR A 112 4.81 1.03 -9.27
CA THR A 112 4.75 1.95 -10.43
C THR A 112 6.08 2.00 -11.19
N ASP A 113 6.04 2.25 -12.50
CA ASP A 113 7.24 2.55 -13.30
C ASP A 113 7.35 4.03 -13.69
N GLY A 114 6.49 4.88 -13.13
CA GLY A 114 6.37 6.30 -13.46
C GLY A 114 5.97 7.15 -12.25
N ALA A 115 6.21 8.46 -12.36
CA ALA A 115 5.73 9.45 -11.39
C ALA A 115 4.21 9.50 -11.33
N PHE A 116 3.66 9.91 -10.18
CA PHE A 116 2.22 10.14 -10.05
C PHE A 116 1.80 11.40 -10.81
N THR A 117 0.63 11.34 -11.42
CA THR A 117 0.09 12.45 -12.24
C THR A 117 -0.91 13.31 -11.49
N ASP A 118 -1.15 13.01 -10.22
CA ASP A 118 -2.05 13.71 -9.32
C ASP A 118 -1.47 13.79 -7.91
N ASP A 119 -2.13 14.56 -7.04
CA ASP A 119 -1.65 14.86 -5.70
C ASP A 119 -1.96 13.73 -4.72
N ALA A 120 -1.03 12.77 -4.63
CA ALA A 120 -1.07 11.70 -3.64
C ALA A 120 -0.65 12.16 -2.24
N GLU A 121 0.27 13.13 -2.15
CA GLU A 121 0.81 13.63 -0.89
C GLU A 121 -0.31 14.19 -0.01
N SER A 122 -1.15 15.08 -0.55
CA SER A 122 -2.26 15.66 0.20
C SER A 122 -3.23 14.61 0.73
N VAL A 123 -3.44 13.51 -0.01
CA VAL A 123 -4.30 12.40 0.42
C VAL A 123 -3.66 11.66 1.60
N ILE A 124 -2.37 11.37 1.53
CA ILE A 124 -1.60 10.69 2.58
C ILE A 124 -1.56 11.56 3.85
N VAL A 125 -1.23 12.83 3.72
CA VAL A 125 -1.19 13.80 4.83
C VAL A 125 -2.56 13.92 5.48
N ASN A 126 -3.64 13.99 4.70
CA ASN A 126 -5.00 14.01 5.24
C ASN A 126 -5.31 12.77 6.08
N VAL A 127 -4.92 11.59 5.62
CA VAL A 127 -5.13 10.33 6.36
C VAL A 127 -4.30 10.30 7.64
N ALA A 128 -3.03 10.67 7.59
CA ALA A 128 -2.17 10.77 8.77
C ALA A 128 -2.80 11.67 9.85
N GLN A 129 -3.24 12.87 9.47
CA GLN A 129 -3.90 13.82 10.38
C GLN A 129 -5.21 13.27 10.96
N ARG A 130 -6.01 12.55 10.15
CA ARG A 130 -7.27 11.95 10.63
C ARG A 130 -7.03 10.81 11.61
N LEU A 131 -6.02 9.98 11.36
CA LEU A 131 -5.61 8.91 12.28
C LEU A 131 -5.15 9.46 13.63
N ASP A 132 -4.40 10.58 13.64
CA ASP A 132 -4.00 11.25 14.87
C ASP A 132 -5.20 11.81 15.66
N LYS A 133 -6.18 12.40 14.96
CA LYS A 133 -7.40 12.93 15.60
C LYS A 133 -8.21 11.88 16.35
N ILE A 134 -8.22 10.64 15.85
CA ILE A 134 -8.92 9.51 16.49
C ILE A 134 -8.00 8.65 17.36
N LEU A 135 -6.76 9.10 17.61
CA LEU A 135 -5.75 8.40 18.41
C LEU A 135 -5.54 6.94 17.96
N ALA A 136 -5.63 6.69 16.65
CA ALA A 136 -5.39 5.35 16.12
C ALA A 136 -3.95 4.91 16.39
N VAL A 137 -3.71 3.61 16.50
CA VAL A 137 -2.34 3.10 16.67
C VAL A 137 -1.45 3.53 15.50
N PRO A 138 -0.12 3.72 15.69
CA PRO A 138 0.76 4.23 14.62
C PRO A 138 0.71 3.43 13.33
N TRP A 139 0.60 2.10 13.42
CA TRP A 139 0.59 1.18 12.28
C TRP A 139 -0.81 0.88 11.71
N GLN A 140 -1.83 1.70 12.01
CA GLN A 140 -3.20 1.48 11.50
C GLN A 140 -3.27 1.58 9.97
N VAL A 141 -2.47 2.45 9.36
CA VAL A 141 -2.30 2.56 7.91
C VAL A 141 -0.81 2.68 7.62
N GLY A 142 -0.33 1.93 6.63
CA GLY A 142 1.03 2.04 6.11
C GLY A 142 1.04 2.14 4.60
N PHE A 143 2.00 2.88 4.05
CA PHE A 143 2.28 2.97 2.62
C PHE A 143 3.68 2.43 2.34
N GLN A 144 3.81 1.61 1.29
CA GLN A 144 5.09 1.22 0.69
C GLN A 144 5.09 1.53 -0.79
N PHE A 145 6.09 2.27 -1.26
CA PHE A 145 6.27 2.58 -2.67
C PHE A 145 7.40 1.76 -3.29
N PHE A 146 7.10 1.07 -4.38
CA PHE A 146 8.05 0.31 -5.18
C PHE A 146 8.09 0.81 -6.61
N GLN A 147 9.28 1.20 -7.04
CA GLN A 147 9.55 1.46 -8.45
C GLN A 147 9.82 0.15 -9.20
N ILE A 148 9.19 -0.04 -10.36
CA ILE A 148 9.59 -1.03 -11.37
C ILE A 148 10.35 -0.35 -12.49
N GLY A 149 11.43 -1.01 -12.92
CA GLY A 149 12.32 -0.49 -13.95
C GLY A 149 13.25 0.60 -13.41
N ASP A 150 13.80 1.38 -14.32
CA ASP A 150 14.99 2.20 -14.09
C ASP A 150 14.80 3.69 -14.39
N ASP A 151 13.57 4.13 -14.64
CA ASP A 151 13.24 5.52 -14.97
C ASP A 151 13.75 6.49 -13.88
N PRO A 152 14.74 7.35 -14.19
CA PRO A 152 15.32 8.25 -13.19
C PRO A 152 14.33 9.32 -12.72
N VAL A 153 13.35 9.72 -13.54
CA VAL A 153 12.34 10.72 -13.17
C VAL A 153 11.37 10.12 -12.16
N ALA A 154 10.91 8.90 -12.42
CA ALA A 154 10.06 8.17 -11.48
C ALA A 154 10.76 7.95 -10.14
N ARG A 155 12.07 7.62 -10.18
CA ARG A 155 12.89 7.44 -9.00
C ARG A 155 12.97 8.71 -8.16
N GLN A 156 13.33 9.82 -8.80
CA GLN A 156 13.47 11.10 -8.11
C GLN A 156 12.14 11.52 -7.50
N TYR A 157 11.03 11.38 -8.25
CA TYR A 157 9.70 11.72 -7.76
C TYR A 157 9.31 10.94 -6.49
N LEU A 158 9.52 9.62 -6.46
CA LEU A 158 9.21 8.81 -5.28
C LEU A 158 10.11 9.15 -4.08
N GLN A 159 11.38 9.50 -4.34
CA GLN A 159 12.28 9.95 -3.29
C GLN A 159 11.88 11.31 -2.72
N ASP A 160 11.50 12.26 -3.58
CA ASP A 160 11.03 13.59 -3.15
C ASP A 160 9.76 13.46 -2.29
N LEU A 161 8.81 12.60 -2.72
CA LEU A 161 7.59 12.32 -1.97
C LEU A 161 7.91 11.76 -0.57
N ASP A 162 8.87 10.84 -0.45
CA ASP A 162 9.31 10.29 0.84
C ASP A 162 9.94 11.36 1.73
N ASP A 163 10.88 12.13 1.18
CA ASP A 163 11.60 13.17 1.89
C ASP A 163 10.64 14.27 2.38
N GLU A 164 9.65 14.63 1.57
CA GLU A 164 8.62 15.61 1.93
C GLU A 164 7.73 15.10 3.07
N LEU A 165 7.23 13.86 2.98
CA LEU A 165 6.44 13.23 4.05
C LEU A 165 7.25 13.04 5.34
N GLY A 166 8.53 12.66 5.24
CA GLY A 166 9.47 12.58 6.36
C GLY A 166 9.71 13.93 7.02
N LYS A 167 9.93 15.00 6.23
CA LYS A 167 10.05 16.37 6.76
C LYS A 167 8.79 16.80 7.50
N MET A 168 7.60 16.48 6.98
CA MET A 168 6.34 16.80 7.66
C MET A 168 6.17 16.05 8.98
N THR A 169 6.63 14.81 9.06
CA THR A 169 6.68 14.03 10.31
C THR A 169 7.46 14.78 11.39
N HIS A 170 8.65 15.29 11.04
CA HIS A 170 9.51 16.02 11.99
C HIS A 170 9.03 17.45 12.30
N GLN A 171 8.52 18.18 11.32
CA GLN A 171 8.21 19.61 11.46
C GLN A 171 6.78 19.89 11.94
N LYS A 172 5.82 19.05 11.54
CA LYS A 172 4.39 19.24 11.83
C LYS A 172 3.84 18.27 12.86
N ASN A 173 4.71 17.49 13.51
CA ASN A 173 4.34 16.41 14.43
C ASN A 173 3.30 15.45 13.80
N LEU A 174 3.45 15.21 12.50
CA LEU A 174 2.62 14.25 11.77
C LEU A 174 3.11 12.84 12.10
N ARG A 175 2.21 11.87 12.24
CA ARG A 175 2.64 10.48 12.36
C ARG A 175 3.36 9.98 11.10
N ASP A 176 4.39 9.16 11.31
CA ASP A 176 5.04 8.41 10.25
C ASP A 176 4.15 7.23 9.83
N ILE A 177 3.67 7.26 8.59
CA ILE A 177 2.87 6.18 7.97
C ILE A 177 3.40 5.76 6.60
N VAL A 178 4.50 6.35 6.15
CA VAL A 178 5.04 6.12 4.81
C VAL A 178 6.45 5.58 4.95
N ASP A 179 6.69 4.44 4.32
CA ASP A 179 8.03 3.90 4.15
C ASP A 179 8.27 3.79 2.64
N THR A 180 9.06 4.70 2.09
CA THR A 180 9.52 4.51 0.71
C THR A 180 10.75 3.65 0.72
N VAL A 181 10.62 2.48 0.14
CA VAL A 181 11.77 1.64 -0.15
C VAL A 181 12.15 1.97 -1.58
N PRO A 182 13.13 2.87 -1.82
CA PRO A 182 13.71 2.97 -3.14
C PRO A 182 14.24 1.58 -3.44
N TRP A 183 13.65 0.91 -4.42
CA TRP A 183 14.16 -0.38 -4.82
C TRP A 183 15.55 -0.13 -5.44
N ARG A 184 16.58 -0.32 -4.62
CA ARG A 184 17.97 -0.38 -5.04
C ARG A 184 18.19 -1.78 -5.58
N GLY A 185 17.90 -1.97 -6.86
CA GLY A 185 18.62 -2.96 -7.62
C GLY A 185 20.04 -2.50 -7.80
N ASP A 186 20.87 -2.59 -6.77
CA ASP A 186 22.32 -2.57 -6.98
C ASP A 186 22.61 -3.76 -7.90
N LYS A 187 22.82 -3.46 -9.20
CA LYS A 187 23.12 -4.38 -10.32
C LYS A 187 21.96 -4.91 -11.17
N GLY A 188 20.85 -4.18 -11.32
CA GLY A 188 19.86 -4.48 -12.37
C GLY A 188 19.08 -5.79 -12.17
N GLN A 189 18.85 -6.18 -10.91
CA GLN A 189 17.91 -7.25 -10.59
C GLN A 189 16.48 -6.83 -10.95
N THR A 190 15.55 -7.76 -11.08
CA THR A 190 14.11 -7.44 -11.19
C THR A 190 13.52 -7.28 -9.80
N LEU A 191 12.37 -6.61 -9.67
CA LEU A 191 11.52 -6.64 -8.47
C LEU A 191 11.29 -8.10 -8.06
N SER A 192 12.05 -8.56 -7.07
CA SER A 192 11.98 -9.94 -6.61
C SER A 192 10.94 -10.08 -5.51
N ALA A 193 10.32 -11.26 -5.47
CA ALA A 193 9.44 -11.68 -4.40
C ALA A 193 10.03 -11.36 -3.01
N ASP A 194 11.32 -11.66 -2.82
CA ASP A 194 12.05 -11.47 -1.57
C ASP A 194 12.18 -10.00 -1.17
N GLY A 195 12.31 -9.09 -2.15
CA GLY A 195 12.41 -7.65 -1.90
C GLY A 195 11.11 -7.10 -1.33
N ILE A 196 9.98 -7.39 -1.99
CA ILE A 196 8.68 -6.97 -1.47
C ILE A 196 8.36 -7.72 -0.18
N LEU A 197 8.64 -9.02 -0.13
CA LEU A 197 8.39 -9.83 1.06
C LEU A 197 9.11 -9.27 2.29
N LYS A 198 10.39 -8.90 2.17
CA LYS A 198 11.14 -8.31 3.27
C LYS A 198 10.49 -7.02 3.77
N CYS A 199 9.97 -6.20 2.87
CA CYS A 199 9.31 -4.94 3.23
C CYS A 199 7.95 -5.18 3.86
N VAL A 200 7.14 -6.06 3.28
CA VAL A 200 5.83 -6.47 3.81
C VAL A 200 5.99 -7.09 5.18
N LEU A 201 6.93 -8.01 5.34
CA LEU A 201 7.28 -8.60 6.63
C LEU A 201 7.83 -7.55 7.58
N GLY A 202 8.65 -6.59 7.15
CA GLY A 202 9.13 -5.50 8.01
C GLY A 202 8.00 -4.64 8.56
N ALA A 203 7.06 -4.24 7.70
CA ALA A 203 5.87 -3.47 8.10
C ALA A 203 4.95 -4.28 9.02
N VAL A 204 4.78 -5.58 8.76
CA VAL A 204 4.04 -6.49 9.63
C VAL A 204 4.81 -6.80 10.91
N ASN A 205 6.14 -6.83 10.90
CA ASN A 205 6.99 -7.17 12.04
C ASN A 205 7.17 -5.99 13.00
N ARG A 206 7.01 -4.73 12.58
CA ARG A 206 6.82 -3.59 13.52
C ARG A 206 5.68 -3.86 14.52
N LYS A 207 4.69 -4.70 14.17
CA LYS A 207 3.62 -5.20 15.07
C LYS A 207 4.15 -6.16 16.16
N TYR A 208 5.17 -6.95 15.85
CA TYR A 208 5.72 -8.00 16.73
C TYR A 208 7.00 -7.57 17.47
N ASP A 209 7.73 -6.58 16.94
CA ASP A 209 8.97 -6.03 17.54
C ASP A 209 8.73 -5.41 18.93
N LYS A 210 7.47 -5.09 19.28
CA LYS A 210 7.09 -4.64 20.62
C LYS A 210 6.92 -5.77 21.66
N ARG A 211 7.04 -7.04 21.28
CA ARG A 211 6.88 -8.18 22.21
C ARG A 211 8.19 -8.79 22.71
N ASP A 212 9.32 -8.54 22.06
CA ASP A 212 10.61 -9.17 22.42
C ASP A 212 11.62 -8.23 23.12
N GLY A 213 11.19 -7.02 23.50
CA GLY A 213 12.03 -6.07 24.24
C GLY A 213 12.16 -6.33 25.75
N HIS A 214 11.63 -7.44 26.29
CA HIS A 214 11.76 -7.83 27.71
C HIS A 214 12.17 -9.30 27.83
N ARG A 215 13.48 -9.57 27.69
CA ARG A 215 14.19 -10.61 28.45
C ARG A 215 15.58 -10.13 28.79
#